data_AF-A0A5U9VXI5-F1
#
_entry.id   AF-A0A5U9VXI5-F1
#
_cell.length_a   1.000
_cell.length_b   1.000
_cell.length_c   1.000
_cell.angle_alpha   90.00
_cell.angle_beta   90.00
_cell.angle_gamma   90.00
#
_symmetry.space_group_name_H-M   'P 1'
#
loop_
_entity.id
_entity.type
_entity.pdbx_description
1 polymer ?
#
loop_
_entity_poly.entity_id
_entity_poly.type
_entity_poly.pdbx_seq_one_letter_code
_entity_poly.pdbx_strand_id
1 'polypeptide(L)'
;MKTYFYALIFACSLASPLVQAGGILVFDATARLENVYQWQKEAKQWMETAQHYKDQIRAYKDQLATATGVRDIASFVDQARSLKTDLEKLRKPGQALNDLLLSGGSPGQFDALYKKYKIFDTCNTAQSGNYANVCRQQVINKAIQLEQTDEIQNQVSKTLGEINSLSSRVALAKDSKESQDLANSIQLKSVMLNTLTTQWEMSVKAAEKREKVLEAERVKQWNQQQLNAPDINFN
;
A
#
# COMPACT_ATOMS: atom_id res chain seq x y z
N MET A 1 -18.84 42.59 20.30
CA MET A 1 -18.10 41.78 19.31
C MET A 1 -17.33 40.70 20.05
N LYS A 2 -17.76 39.44 19.96
CA LYS A 2 -17.08 38.26 20.54
C LYS A 2 -17.22 37.13 19.52
N THR A 3 -16.16 36.86 18.78
CA THR A 3 -16.10 35.77 17.80
C THR A 3 -15.51 34.54 18.49
N TYR A 4 -16.35 33.55 18.75
CA TYR A 4 -15.93 32.23 19.21
C TYR A 4 -15.64 31.36 17.97
N PHE A 5 -14.35 31.12 17.71
CA PHE A 5 -13.91 30.07 16.79
C PHE A 5 -13.88 28.75 17.55
N TYR A 6 -14.91 27.92 17.39
CA TYR A 6 -14.85 26.52 17.77
C TYR A 6 -14.35 25.71 16.57
N ALA A 7 -13.12 25.21 16.69
CA ALA A 7 -12.51 24.29 15.74
C ALA A 7 -13.29 22.97 15.73
N LEU A 8 -13.90 22.66 14.57
CA LEU A 8 -14.41 21.33 14.27
C LEU A 8 -13.22 20.39 14.07
N ILE A 9 -12.92 19.59 15.08
CA ILE A 9 -12.02 18.44 14.95
C ILE A 9 -12.78 17.39 14.14
N PHE A 10 -12.47 17.32 12.84
CA PHE A 10 -12.91 16.25 11.97
C PHE A 10 -12.19 14.96 12.38
N ALA A 11 -12.78 14.20 13.30
CA ALA A 11 -12.40 12.83 13.55
C ALA A 11 -12.82 12.01 12.33
N CYS A 12 -11.96 11.96 11.30
CA CYS A 12 -12.06 10.96 10.25
C CYS A 12 -11.80 9.60 10.90
N SER A 13 -12.86 8.97 11.40
CA SER A 13 -12.91 7.54 11.56
C SER A 13 -12.62 6.94 10.19
N LEU A 14 -11.37 6.49 10.00
CA LEU A 14 -10.97 5.65 8.90
C LEU A 14 -11.76 4.34 9.02
N ALA A 15 -13.01 4.36 8.57
CA ALA A 15 -13.67 3.15 8.15
C ALA A 15 -12.85 2.67 6.96
N SER A 16 -11.83 1.85 7.24
CA SER A 16 -11.22 1.02 6.21
C SER A 16 -12.40 0.35 5.53
N PRO A 17 -12.64 0.56 4.22
CA PRO A 17 -13.50 -0.37 3.53
C PRO A 17 -12.83 -1.71 3.77
N LEU A 18 -13.47 -2.55 4.60
CA LEU A 18 -13.16 -3.96 4.68
C LEU A 18 -13.06 -4.38 3.23
N VAL A 19 -11.85 -4.74 2.80
CA VAL A 19 -11.56 -5.41 1.54
C VAL A 19 -12.65 -6.46 1.42
N GLN A 20 -13.68 -6.13 0.65
CA GLN A 20 -14.84 -6.96 0.52
C GLN A 20 -14.27 -8.21 -0.13
N ALA A 21 -14.38 -9.33 0.59
CA ALA A 21 -13.82 -10.61 0.24
C ALA A 21 -14.39 -11.08 -1.11
N GLY A 22 -13.93 -10.48 -2.20
CA GLY A 22 -14.00 -11.05 -3.52
C GLY A 22 -13.05 -12.22 -3.47
N GLY A 23 -13.61 -13.41 -3.28
CA GLY A 23 -12.85 -14.65 -3.27
C GLY A 23 -11.94 -14.73 -4.49
N ILE A 24 -10.78 -15.37 -4.29
CA ILE A 24 -9.79 -15.67 -5.32
C ILE A 24 -10.51 -16.16 -6.59
N LEU A 25 -10.36 -15.41 -7.68
CA LEU A 25 -11.02 -15.73 -8.94
C LEU A 25 -10.38 -16.97 -9.55
N VAL A 26 -11.12 -18.09 -9.56
CA VAL A 26 -10.75 -19.29 -10.31
C VAL A 26 -11.51 -19.25 -11.63
N PHE A 27 -10.89 -18.68 -12.66
CA PHE A 27 -11.31 -18.94 -14.04
C PHE A 27 -10.84 -20.35 -14.42
N ASP A 28 -11.58 -21.06 -15.26
CA ASP A 28 -11.09 -22.28 -15.90
C ASP A 28 -11.26 -22.07 -17.40
N ALA A 29 -10.17 -21.64 -18.02
CA ALA A 29 -10.18 -21.26 -19.42
C ALA A 29 -10.28 -22.48 -20.35
N THR A 30 -9.79 -23.66 -19.93
CA THR A 30 -9.67 -24.84 -20.80
C THR A 30 -10.97 -25.62 -20.91
N ALA A 31 -11.74 -25.71 -19.83
CA ALA A 31 -13.05 -26.37 -19.83
C ALA A 31 -14.12 -25.65 -20.69
N ARG A 32 -13.84 -24.43 -21.17
CA ARG A 32 -14.88 -23.51 -21.68
C ARG A 32 -14.65 -23.00 -23.10
N LEU A 33 -13.67 -23.58 -23.81
CA LEU A 33 -13.38 -23.23 -25.19
C LEU A 33 -14.41 -23.73 -26.21
N GLU A 34 -15.32 -24.61 -25.80
CA GLU A 34 -16.36 -25.15 -26.69
C GLU A 34 -17.35 -24.08 -27.18
N ASN A 35 -17.50 -22.96 -26.46
CA ASN A 35 -18.42 -21.89 -26.82
C ASN A 35 -17.78 -20.50 -26.68
N VAL A 36 -17.38 -19.93 -27.81
CA VAL A 36 -16.75 -18.59 -27.91
C VAL A 36 -17.61 -17.50 -27.26
N TYR A 37 -18.94 -17.57 -27.35
CA TYR A 37 -19.83 -16.59 -26.75
C TYR A 37 -19.84 -16.67 -25.21
N GLN A 38 -19.87 -17.88 -24.65
CA GLN A 38 -19.75 -18.06 -23.20
C GLN A 38 -18.38 -17.63 -22.69
N TRP A 39 -17.33 -18.00 -23.43
CA TRP A 39 -15.98 -17.58 -23.11
C TRP A 39 -15.83 -16.04 -23.11
N GLN A 40 -16.41 -15.33 -24.09
CA GLN A 40 -16.41 -13.86 -24.11
C GLN A 40 -17.14 -13.25 -22.91
N LYS A 41 -18.29 -13.81 -22.54
CA LYS A 41 -19.08 -13.34 -21.40
C LYS A 41 -18.30 -13.48 -20.09
N GLU A 42 -17.72 -14.65 -19.85
CA GLU A 42 -16.95 -14.90 -18.63
C GLU A 42 -15.63 -14.11 -18.60
N ALA A 43 -14.94 -14.00 -19.73
CA ALA A 43 -13.75 -13.15 -19.83
C ALA A 43 -14.08 -11.69 -19.48
N LYS A 44 -15.24 -11.17 -19.93
CA LYS A 44 -15.71 -9.85 -19.56
C LYS A 44 -15.94 -9.71 -18.06
N GLN A 45 -16.66 -10.64 -17.44
CA GLN A 45 -16.92 -10.63 -15.99
C GLN A 45 -15.62 -10.70 -15.16
N TRP A 46 -14.67 -11.52 -15.62
CA TRP A 46 -13.37 -11.64 -15.01
C TRP A 46 -12.60 -10.32 -15.14
N MET A 47 -12.56 -9.70 -16.32
CA MET A 47 -11.93 -8.38 -16.53
C MET A 47 -12.56 -7.29 -15.67
N GLU A 48 -13.89 -7.28 -15.50
CA GLU A 48 -14.60 -6.34 -14.62
C GLU A 48 -14.16 -6.51 -13.16
N THR A 49 -14.08 -7.74 -12.67
CA THR A 49 -13.64 -7.99 -11.29
C THR A 49 -12.16 -7.64 -11.10
N ALA A 50 -11.33 -7.96 -12.09
CA ALA A 50 -9.91 -7.69 -12.10
C ALA A 50 -9.64 -6.16 -12.14
N GLN A 51 -10.46 -5.41 -12.88
CA GLN A 51 -10.48 -3.95 -12.88
C GLN A 51 -10.95 -3.39 -11.51
N HIS A 52 -11.94 -4.01 -10.88
CA HIS A 52 -12.38 -3.62 -9.55
C HIS A 52 -11.24 -3.70 -8.51
N TYR A 53 -10.41 -4.74 -8.54
CA TYR A 53 -9.22 -4.81 -7.66
C TYR A 53 -8.23 -3.68 -7.93
N LYS A 54 -7.98 -3.37 -9.21
CA LYS A 54 -7.11 -2.25 -9.58
C LYS A 54 -7.64 -0.92 -9.03
N ASP A 55 -8.95 -0.72 -9.05
CA ASP A 55 -9.58 0.48 -8.51
C ASP A 55 -9.53 0.53 -6.97
N GLN A 56 -9.67 -0.61 -6.28
CA GLN A 56 -9.44 -0.69 -4.82
C GLN A 56 -7.99 -0.31 -4.46
N ILE A 57 -7.00 -0.83 -5.20
CA ILE A 57 -5.58 -0.49 -4.99
C ILE A 57 -5.34 1.01 -5.22
N ARG A 58 -5.98 1.61 -6.24
CA ARG A 58 -5.89 3.05 -6.49
C ARG A 58 -6.48 3.87 -5.36
N ALA A 59 -7.70 3.54 -4.93
CA ALA A 59 -8.36 4.24 -3.82
C ALA A 59 -7.52 4.18 -2.54
N TYR A 60 -6.89 3.04 -2.28
CA TYR A 60 -5.97 2.88 -1.15
C TYR A 60 -4.75 3.79 -1.25
N LYS A 61 -4.16 3.91 -2.45
CA LYS A 61 -3.03 4.82 -2.71
C LYS A 61 -3.42 6.29 -2.45
N ASP A 62 -4.60 6.68 -2.90
CA ASP A 62 -5.12 8.05 -2.71
C ASP A 62 -5.41 8.34 -1.23
N GLN A 63 -5.93 7.35 -0.49
CA GLN A 63 -6.13 7.44 0.95
C GLN A 63 -4.79 7.61 1.69
N LEU A 64 -3.75 6.85 1.34
CA LEU A 64 -2.43 6.99 1.94
C LEU A 64 -1.83 8.37 1.70
N ALA A 65 -1.92 8.89 0.48
CA ALA A 65 -1.41 10.21 0.16
C ALA A 65 -2.16 11.33 0.88
N THR A 66 -3.48 11.18 1.02
CA THR A 66 -4.31 12.11 1.80
C THR A 66 -3.92 12.09 3.28
N ALA A 67 -3.72 10.89 3.86
CA ALA A 67 -3.33 10.72 5.25
C ALA A 67 -1.92 11.24 5.56
N THR A 68 -1.03 11.31 4.56
CA THR A 68 0.31 11.89 4.70
C THR A 68 0.33 13.41 4.48
N GLY A 69 -0.82 14.03 4.17
CA GLY A 69 -0.92 15.47 3.92
C GLY A 69 -0.25 15.91 2.61
N VAL A 70 -0.02 14.97 1.70
CA VAL A 70 0.71 15.20 0.47
C VAL A 70 -0.23 15.74 -0.60
N ARG A 71 0.12 16.89 -1.17
CA ARG A 71 -0.63 17.52 -2.26
C ARG A 71 -0.25 17.01 -3.66
N ASP A 72 0.99 16.56 -3.82
CA ASP A 72 1.52 15.97 -5.06
C ASP A 72 1.88 14.51 -4.83
N ILE A 73 0.94 13.62 -5.17
CA ILE A 73 1.08 12.17 -5.01
C ILE A 73 2.25 11.65 -5.86
N ALA A 74 2.50 12.20 -7.04
CA ALA A 74 3.56 11.72 -7.93
C ALA A 74 4.94 12.00 -7.33
N SER A 75 5.19 13.25 -6.90
CA SER A 75 6.45 13.61 -6.22
C SER A 75 6.67 12.79 -4.94
N PHE A 76 5.60 12.48 -4.21
CA PHE A 76 5.68 11.65 -3.02
C PHE A 76 5.96 10.18 -3.34
N VAL A 77 5.33 9.61 -4.36
CA VAL A 77 5.64 8.26 -4.86
C VAL A 77 7.11 8.16 -5.29
N ASP A 78 7.65 9.15 -5.98
CA ASP A 78 9.05 9.14 -6.41
C ASP A 78 10.02 9.26 -5.23
N GLN A 79 9.70 10.08 -4.23
CA GLN A 79 10.46 10.15 -2.99
C GLN A 79 10.36 8.85 -2.19
N ALA A 80 9.18 8.23 -2.13
CA ALA A 80 8.96 6.95 -1.47
C ALA A 80 9.74 5.80 -2.13
N ARG A 81 9.76 5.76 -3.47
CA ARG A 81 10.57 4.83 -4.27
C ARG A 81 12.06 4.98 -3.99
N SER A 82 12.52 6.22 -4.00
CA SER A 82 13.91 6.55 -3.68
C SER A 82 14.26 6.19 -2.22
N LEU A 83 13.36 6.47 -1.28
CA LEU A 83 13.52 6.15 0.13
C LEU A 83 13.59 4.64 0.36
N LYS A 84 12.69 3.84 -0.24
CA LYS A 84 12.75 2.36 -0.17
C LYS A 84 14.10 1.85 -0.67
N THR A 85 14.56 2.36 -1.80
CA THR A 85 15.85 1.98 -2.39
C THR A 85 17.02 2.26 -1.44
N ASP A 86 16.99 3.40 -0.74
CA ASP A 86 18.05 3.72 0.22
C ASP A 86 17.89 2.97 1.55
N LEU A 87 16.68 2.68 2.01
CA LEU A 87 16.42 1.80 3.16
C LEU A 87 16.92 0.37 2.93
N GLU A 88 16.73 -0.16 1.72
CA GLU A 88 17.25 -1.47 1.33
C GLU A 88 18.78 -1.55 1.45
N LYS A 89 19.49 -0.45 1.18
CA LYS A 89 20.96 -0.37 1.36
C LYS A 89 21.39 -0.36 2.83
N LEU A 90 20.50 0.02 3.74
CA LEU A 90 20.77 0.03 5.18
C LEU A 90 20.49 -1.32 5.85
N ARG A 91 19.86 -2.25 5.11
CA ARG A 91 19.53 -3.59 5.59
C ARG A 91 20.81 -4.40 5.78
N LYS A 92 20.89 -5.14 6.89
CA LYS A 92 21.96 -6.13 7.07
C LYS A 92 21.76 -7.29 6.09
N PRO A 93 22.83 -7.97 5.63
CA PRO A 93 22.69 -9.16 4.80
C PRO A 93 21.71 -10.16 5.41
N GLY A 94 20.70 -10.59 4.64
CA GLY A 94 19.69 -11.56 5.06
C GLY A 94 18.55 -11.04 5.96
N GLN A 95 18.64 -9.80 6.48
CA GLN A 95 17.54 -9.19 7.23
C GLN A 95 16.39 -8.87 6.28
N ALA A 96 15.11 -9.04 6.63
CA ALA A 96 14.00 -8.55 5.80
C ALA A 96 13.75 -7.05 6.02
N LEU A 97 13.29 -6.32 4.99
CA LEU A 97 12.97 -4.89 5.16
C LEU A 97 11.93 -4.67 6.26
N ASN A 98 10.91 -5.52 6.33
CA ASN A 98 9.92 -5.49 7.40
C ASN A 98 10.55 -5.55 8.81
N ASP A 99 11.62 -6.33 8.99
CA ASP A 99 12.28 -6.51 10.29
C ASP A 99 13.15 -5.30 10.64
N LEU A 100 13.75 -4.66 9.64
CA LEU A 100 14.44 -3.38 9.82
C LEU A 100 13.44 -2.29 10.26
N LEU A 101 12.27 -2.24 9.62
CA LEU A 101 11.22 -1.26 9.94
C LEU A 101 10.58 -1.53 11.31
N LEU A 102 10.36 -2.79 11.68
CA LEU A 102 9.81 -3.16 12.99
C LEU A 102 10.80 -2.87 14.13
N SER A 103 12.10 -3.05 13.91
CA SER A 103 13.12 -2.75 14.92
C SER A 103 13.44 -1.25 15.02
N GLY A 104 12.99 -0.44 14.07
CA GLY A 104 13.29 0.99 14.00
C GLY A 104 14.74 1.32 13.62
N GLY A 105 15.54 0.32 13.24
CA GLY A 105 16.97 0.45 12.98
C GLY A 105 17.79 0.76 14.23
N SER A 106 19.11 0.82 14.07
CA SER A 106 20.01 1.34 15.10
C SER A 106 19.84 2.86 15.26
N PRO A 107 20.10 3.43 16.45
CA PRO A 107 20.11 4.88 16.65
C PRO A 107 20.97 5.59 15.59
N GLY A 108 20.41 6.61 14.94
CA GLY A 108 21.08 7.40 13.90
C GLY A 108 21.18 6.72 12.52
N GLN A 109 20.80 5.45 12.38
CA GLN A 109 20.90 4.70 11.11
C GLN A 109 20.11 5.37 9.96
N PHE A 110 19.03 6.07 10.28
CA PHE A 110 18.16 6.74 9.31
C PHE A 110 18.36 8.25 9.22
N ASP A 111 19.29 8.85 9.98
CA ASP A 111 19.44 10.32 10.06
C ASP A 111 19.76 10.98 8.71
N ALA A 112 20.56 10.30 7.88
CA ALA A 112 20.85 10.76 6.53
C ALA A 112 19.60 10.75 5.64
N LEU A 113 18.71 9.76 5.83
CA LEU A 113 17.44 9.68 5.09
C LEU A 113 16.50 10.79 5.53
N TYR A 114 16.41 11.06 6.83
CA TYR A 114 15.57 12.11 7.39
C TYR A 114 15.90 13.49 6.86
N LYS A 115 17.19 13.77 6.63
CA LYS A 115 17.65 15.04 6.06
C LYS A 115 17.49 15.12 4.53
N LYS A 116 17.53 13.98 3.85
CA LYS A 116 17.53 13.90 2.39
C LYS A 116 16.13 14.07 1.79
N TYR A 117 15.10 13.52 2.42
CA TYR A 117 13.75 13.48 1.84
C TYR A 117 12.81 14.47 2.52
N LYS A 118 12.15 15.31 1.72
CA LYS A 118 11.18 16.33 2.19
C LYS A 118 9.92 15.73 2.79
N ILE A 119 9.65 14.45 2.54
CA ILE A 119 8.54 13.72 3.14
C ILE A 119 8.60 13.71 4.67
N PHE A 120 9.78 13.95 5.27
CA PHE A 120 9.96 14.03 6.71
C PHE A 120 9.71 15.44 7.28
N ASP A 121 9.56 16.46 6.44
CA ASP A 121 9.32 17.85 6.87
C ASP A 121 7.97 17.98 7.61
N THR A 122 7.05 17.03 7.42
CA THR A 122 5.78 16.94 8.16
C THR A 122 5.98 16.60 9.64
N CYS A 123 7.16 16.11 10.03
CA CYS A 123 7.47 15.78 11.41
C CYS A 123 8.03 16.98 12.15
N ASN A 124 7.19 17.61 12.98
CA ASN A 124 7.57 18.77 13.77
C ASN A 124 8.70 18.45 14.77
N THR A 125 9.87 19.04 14.56
CA THR A 125 11.06 18.88 15.41
C THR A 125 11.06 19.77 16.65
N ALA A 126 10.09 20.69 16.79
CA ALA A 126 9.94 21.54 17.97
C ALA A 126 9.29 20.82 19.15
N GLN A 127 8.64 19.66 18.92
CA GLN A 127 8.22 18.75 19.99
C GLN A 127 9.36 17.79 20.34
N SER A 128 9.34 17.23 21.56
CA SER A 128 10.40 16.38 22.13
C SER A 128 11.00 15.39 21.12
N GLY A 129 12.33 15.19 21.16
CA GLY A 129 13.05 14.38 20.17
C GLY A 129 12.48 12.95 19.96
N ASN A 130 11.85 12.40 20.99
CA ASN A 130 11.17 11.10 20.92
C ASN A 130 9.90 11.14 20.05
N TYR A 131 9.08 12.20 20.12
CA TYR A 131 7.91 12.37 19.26
C TYR A 131 8.30 12.50 17.79
N ALA A 132 9.34 13.28 17.50
CA ALA A 132 9.87 13.44 16.14
C ALA A 132 10.35 12.10 15.56
N ASN A 133 10.98 11.24 16.38
CA ASN A 133 11.42 9.91 15.95
C ASN A 133 10.25 9.00 15.60
N VAL A 134 9.18 8.97 16.43
CA VAL A 134 7.99 8.18 16.12
C VAL A 134 7.31 8.68 14.84
N CYS A 135 7.18 10.00 14.67
CA CYS A 135 6.64 10.56 13.42
C CYS A 135 7.44 10.13 12.19
N ARG A 136 8.77 10.19 12.26
CA ARG A 136 9.65 9.78 11.14
C ARG A 136 9.48 8.30 10.79
N GLN A 137 9.33 7.43 11.78
CA GLN A 137 9.07 6.00 11.55
C GLN A 137 7.71 5.77 10.88
N GLN A 138 6.68 6.54 11.24
CA GLN A 138 5.37 6.46 10.58
C GLN A 138 5.42 6.97 9.14
N VAL A 139 6.17 8.06 8.89
CA VAL A 139 6.41 8.54 7.52
C VAL A 139 7.12 7.47 6.69
N ILE A 140 8.14 6.80 7.23
CA ILE A 140 8.78 5.66 6.56
C ILE A 140 7.75 4.57 6.25
N ASN A 141 6.97 4.14 7.24
CA ASN A 141 6.03 3.03 7.05
C ASN A 141 4.99 3.34 5.96
N LYS A 142 4.43 4.55 5.97
CA LYS A 142 3.49 5.03 4.94
C LYS A 142 4.13 5.17 3.57
N ALA A 143 5.37 5.67 3.49
CA ALA A 143 6.10 5.81 2.24
C ALA A 143 6.39 4.44 1.62
N ILE A 144 6.92 3.49 2.40
CA ILE A 144 7.14 2.11 1.94
C ILE A 144 5.84 1.47 1.46
N GLN A 145 4.75 1.67 2.20
CA GLN A 145 3.46 1.12 1.83
C GLN A 145 2.91 1.69 0.53
N LEU A 146 3.06 3.00 0.31
CA LEU A 146 2.66 3.66 -0.92
C LEU A 146 3.45 3.14 -2.12
N GLU A 147 4.77 3.02 -1.98
CA GLU A 147 5.64 2.51 -3.03
C GLU A 147 5.28 1.07 -3.40
N GLN A 148 5.08 0.20 -2.39
CA GLN A 148 4.72 -1.20 -2.63
C GLN A 148 3.35 -1.29 -3.31
N THR A 149 2.41 -0.42 -2.92
CA THR A 149 1.09 -0.32 -3.56
C THR A 149 1.20 0.14 -5.00
N ASP A 150 2.07 1.12 -5.30
CA ASP A 150 2.32 1.61 -6.66
C ASP A 150 2.96 0.53 -7.55
N GLU A 151 3.94 -0.20 -7.03
CA GLU A 151 4.58 -1.33 -7.71
C GLU A 151 3.55 -2.41 -8.07
N ILE A 152 2.72 -2.83 -7.11
CA ILE A 152 1.70 -3.86 -7.35
C ILE A 152 0.62 -3.34 -8.30
N GLN A 153 0.19 -2.08 -8.18
CA GLN A 153 -0.76 -1.46 -9.13
C GLN A 153 -0.27 -1.54 -10.59
N ASN A 154 1.03 -1.30 -10.80
CA ASN A 154 1.64 -1.39 -12.13
C ASN A 154 1.69 -2.84 -12.64
N GLN A 155 2.05 -3.79 -11.78
CA GLN A 155 2.07 -5.22 -12.14
C GLN A 155 0.67 -5.77 -12.41
N VAL A 156 -0.33 -5.38 -11.62
CA VAL A 156 -1.75 -5.67 -11.85
C VAL A 156 -2.17 -5.09 -13.21
N SER A 157 -1.91 -3.81 -13.46
CA SER A 157 -2.28 -3.15 -14.72
C SER A 157 -1.68 -3.84 -15.95
N LYS A 158 -0.41 -4.24 -15.87
CA LYS A 158 0.26 -4.99 -16.93
C LYS A 158 -0.40 -6.36 -17.15
N THR A 159 -0.63 -7.10 -16.07
CA THR A 159 -1.25 -8.43 -16.11
C THR A 159 -2.66 -8.37 -16.72
N LEU A 160 -3.46 -7.35 -16.36
CA LEU A 160 -4.77 -7.11 -16.97
C LEU A 160 -4.69 -6.83 -18.47
N GLY A 161 -3.73 -5.99 -18.90
CA GLY A 161 -3.52 -5.70 -20.31
C GLY A 161 -3.14 -6.93 -21.13
N GLU A 162 -2.27 -7.78 -20.59
CA GLU A 162 -1.89 -9.06 -21.19
C GLU A 162 -3.09 -10.00 -21.31
N ILE A 163 -3.92 -10.08 -20.27
CA ILE A 163 -5.11 -10.95 -20.30
C ILE A 163 -6.14 -10.45 -21.29
N ASN A 164 -6.39 -9.14 -21.37
CA ASN A 164 -7.27 -8.56 -22.39
C ASN A 164 -6.77 -8.86 -23.82
N SER A 165 -5.46 -8.81 -24.04
CA SER A 165 -4.85 -9.18 -25.33
C SER A 165 -5.02 -10.67 -25.66
N LEU A 166 -4.70 -11.56 -24.70
CA LEU A 166 -4.89 -13.01 -24.86
C LEU A 166 -6.37 -13.35 -25.07
N SER A 167 -7.25 -12.69 -24.34
CA SER A 167 -8.69 -12.80 -24.46
C SER A 167 -9.13 -12.45 -25.89
N SER A 168 -8.77 -11.27 -26.39
CA SER A 168 -9.08 -10.88 -27.77
C SER A 168 -8.60 -11.90 -28.81
N ARG A 169 -7.47 -12.58 -28.56
CA ARG A 169 -6.95 -13.64 -29.45
C ARG A 169 -7.76 -14.94 -29.39
N VAL A 170 -8.24 -15.36 -28.21
CA VAL A 170 -9.10 -16.55 -28.10
C VAL A 170 -10.38 -16.36 -28.91
N ALA A 171 -10.98 -15.16 -28.89
CA ALA A 171 -12.18 -14.87 -29.68
C ALA A 171 -11.98 -14.97 -31.20
N LEU A 172 -10.74 -14.86 -31.68
CA LEU A 172 -10.38 -14.87 -33.10
C LEU A 172 -9.72 -16.18 -33.54
N ALA A 173 -9.38 -17.07 -32.59
CA ALA A 173 -8.70 -18.32 -32.88
C ALA A 173 -9.62 -19.26 -33.68
N LYS A 174 -9.06 -19.87 -34.72
CA LYS A 174 -9.78 -20.81 -35.61
C LYS A 174 -9.48 -22.28 -35.29
N ASP A 175 -8.36 -22.53 -34.62
CA ASP A 175 -7.90 -23.86 -34.24
C ASP A 175 -8.11 -24.09 -32.73
N SER A 176 -8.55 -25.30 -32.36
CA SER A 176 -8.83 -25.67 -30.98
C SER A 176 -7.56 -25.74 -30.12
N LYS A 177 -6.41 -26.11 -30.70
CA LYS A 177 -5.10 -26.13 -30.05
C LYS A 177 -4.62 -24.72 -29.73
N GLU A 178 -4.75 -23.79 -30.68
CA GLU A 178 -4.42 -22.37 -30.44
C GLU A 178 -5.28 -21.79 -29.31
N SER A 179 -6.58 -22.09 -29.34
CA SER A 179 -7.53 -21.68 -28.30
C SER A 179 -7.13 -22.24 -26.92
N GLN A 180 -6.72 -23.51 -26.86
CA GLN A 180 -6.24 -24.17 -25.63
C GLN A 180 -4.97 -23.52 -25.08
N ASP A 181 -3.99 -23.22 -25.92
CA ASP A 181 -2.74 -22.59 -25.50
C ASP A 181 -2.98 -21.16 -24.96
N LEU A 182 -3.88 -20.42 -25.61
CA LEU A 182 -4.29 -19.09 -25.16
C LEU A 182 -5.07 -19.15 -23.84
N ALA A 183 -5.98 -20.11 -23.69
CA ALA A 183 -6.71 -20.35 -22.45
C ALA A 183 -5.76 -20.68 -21.28
N ASN A 184 -4.80 -21.59 -21.50
CA ASN A 184 -3.76 -21.92 -20.51
C ASN A 184 -2.95 -20.68 -20.11
N SER A 185 -2.63 -19.82 -21.07
CA SER A 185 -1.93 -18.57 -20.81
C SER A 185 -2.76 -17.61 -19.95
N ILE A 186 -4.06 -17.46 -20.24
CA ILE A 186 -4.98 -16.65 -19.44
C ILE A 186 -5.09 -17.22 -18.02
N GLN A 187 -5.17 -18.54 -17.87
CA GLN A 187 -5.22 -19.21 -16.57
C GLN A 187 -4.03 -18.84 -15.69
N LEU A 188 -2.82 -18.96 -16.24
CA LEU A 188 -1.59 -18.61 -15.54
C LEU A 188 -1.57 -17.13 -15.14
N LYS A 189 -2.04 -16.24 -16.00
CA LYS A 189 -2.10 -14.81 -15.72
C LYS A 189 -3.17 -14.47 -14.67
N SER A 190 -4.27 -15.21 -14.60
CA SER A 190 -5.25 -15.09 -13.52
C SER A 190 -4.65 -15.51 -12.17
N VAL A 191 -3.90 -16.62 -12.13
CA VAL A 191 -3.18 -17.04 -10.91
C VAL A 191 -2.16 -15.97 -10.48
N MET A 192 -1.42 -15.40 -11.44
CA MET A 192 -0.50 -14.30 -11.18
C MET A 192 -1.23 -13.09 -10.60
N LEU A 193 -2.36 -12.68 -11.17
CA LEU A 193 -3.17 -11.57 -10.64
C LEU A 193 -3.61 -11.84 -9.19
N ASN A 194 -4.16 -13.02 -8.91
CA ASN A 194 -4.57 -13.40 -7.55
C ASN A 194 -3.40 -13.36 -6.56
N THR A 195 -2.22 -13.78 -7.01
CA THR A 195 -0.99 -13.72 -6.20
C THR A 195 -0.62 -12.27 -5.88
N LEU A 196 -0.66 -11.38 -6.86
CA LEU A 196 -0.38 -9.96 -6.68
C LEU A 196 -1.37 -9.30 -5.71
N THR A 197 -2.67 -9.57 -5.86
CA THR A 197 -3.70 -9.07 -4.96
C THR A 197 -3.47 -9.57 -3.52
N THR A 198 -3.18 -10.86 -3.36
CA THR A 198 -2.89 -11.45 -2.03
C THR A 198 -1.64 -10.83 -1.41
N GLN A 199 -0.59 -10.63 -2.19
CA GLN A 199 0.64 -9.97 -1.74
C GLN A 199 0.37 -8.53 -1.27
N TRP A 200 -0.46 -7.79 -2.01
CA TRP A 200 -0.88 -6.45 -1.61
C TRP A 200 -1.69 -6.44 -0.32
N GLU A 201 -2.69 -7.31 -0.18
CA GLU A 201 -3.47 -7.40 1.06
C GLU A 201 -2.60 -7.73 2.27
N MET A 202 -1.64 -8.64 2.11
CA MET A 202 -0.69 -8.99 3.17
C MET A 202 0.23 -7.81 3.52
N SER A 203 0.72 -7.05 2.52
CA SER A 203 1.58 -5.90 2.75
C SER A 203 0.83 -4.77 3.48
N VAL A 204 -0.44 -4.56 3.12
CA VAL A 204 -1.34 -3.62 3.81
C VAL A 204 -1.54 -4.03 5.26
N LYS A 205 -1.91 -5.29 5.53
CA LYS A 205 -2.08 -5.80 6.90
C LYS A 205 -0.80 -5.67 7.73
N ALA A 206 0.35 -5.95 7.13
CA ALA A 206 1.64 -5.80 7.80
C ALA A 206 1.92 -4.34 8.17
N ALA A 207 1.70 -3.40 7.24
CA ALA A 207 1.89 -1.97 7.49
C ALA A 207 0.92 -1.42 8.54
N GLU A 208 -0.35 -1.84 8.54
CA GLU A 208 -1.33 -1.49 9.59
C GLU A 208 -0.89 -1.99 10.96
N LYS A 209 -0.33 -3.21 11.03
CA LYS A 209 0.24 -3.74 12.28
C LYS A 209 1.41 -2.88 12.77
N ARG A 210 2.29 -2.42 11.87
CA ARG A 210 3.39 -1.51 12.22
C ARG A 210 2.87 -0.17 12.74
N GLU A 211 1.86 0.42 12.09
CA GLU A 211 1.24 1.67 12.57
C GLU A 211 0.69 1.52 13.99
N LYS A 212 -0.03 0.44 14.29
CA LYS A 212 -0.59 0.19 15.64
C LYS A 212 0.50 0.10 16.70
N VAL A 213 1.63 -0.54 16.39
CA VAL A 213 2.77 -0.62 17.31
C VAL A 213 3.39 0.77 17.54
N LEU A 214 3.58 1.55 16.48
CA LEU A 214 4.11 2.91 16.57
C LEU A 214 3.17 3.85 17.34
N GLU A 215 1.86 3.68 17.20
CA GLU A 215 0.86 4.45 17.94
C GLU A 215 0.86 4.10 19.44
N ALA A 216 0.94 2.81 19.79
CA ALA A 216 1.07 2.38 21.18
C ALA A 216 2.35 2.92 21.83
N GLU A 217 3.47 2.91 21.10
CA GLU A 217 4.73 3.48 21.57
C GLU A 217 4.61 5.00 21.78
N ARG A 218 3.93 5.71 20.88
CA ARG A 218 3.64 7.14 21.04
C ARG A 218 2.87 7.43 22.34
N VAL A 219 1.80 6.68 22.61
CA VAL A 219 0.98 6.84 23.82
C VAL A 219 1.80 6.57 25.08
N LYS A 220 2.61 5.50 25.07
CA LYS A 220 3.50 5.18 26.18
C LYS A 220 4.49 6.31 26.46
N GLN A 221 5.13 6.85 25.42
CA GLN A 221 6.07 7.97 25.56
C GLN A 221 5.38 9.25 26.03
N TRP A 222 4.16 9.52 25.55
CA TRP A 222 3.35 10.64 26.04
C TRP A 222 3.06 10.50 27.54
N ASN A 223 2.60 9.32 27.98
CA ASN A 223 2.33 9.07 29.40
C ASN A 223 3.59 9.22 30.26
N GLN A 224 4.74 8.75 29.78
CA GLN A 224 6.02 8.95 30.47
C GLN A 224 6.42 10.44 30.56
N GLN A 225 6.18 11.21 29.51
CA GLN A 225 6.43 12.66 29.54
C GLN A 225 5.53 13.37 30.56
N GLN A 226 4.27 12.97 30.68
CA GLN A 226 3.35 13.52 31.68
C GLN A 226 3.77 13.14 33.11
N LEU A 227 4.19 11.90 33.34
CA LEU A 227 4.69 11.44 34.65
C LEU A 227 5.98 12.14 35.09
N ASN A 228 6.83 12.50 34.13
CA ASN A 228 8.12 13.17 34.39
C ASN A 228 8.04 14.69 34.24
N ALA A 229 6.85 15.25 34.00
CA ALA A 229 6.67 16.68 33.89
C ALA A 229 6.93 17.32 35.26
N PRO A 230 7.72 18.41 35.34
CA PRO A 230 7.94 19.08 36.62
C PRO A 230 6.61 19.60 37.18
N ASP A 231 6.40 19.43 38.49
CA ASP A 231 5.23 19.98 39.17
C ASP A 231 5.11 21.47 38.87
N ILE A 232 3.93 21.89 38.41
CA ILE A 232 3.64 23.29 38.14
C ILE A 232 3.59 23.99 39.51
N ASN A 233 4.71 24.59 39.90
CA ASN A 233 4.79 25.37 41.12
C ASN A 233 4.06 26.70 40.89
N PHE A 234 2.82 26.79 41.36
CA PHE A 234 2.04 28.02 41.37
C PHE A 234 2.45 28.89 42.56
N ASN A 235 3.65 29.48 42.51
CA ASN A 235 4.13 30.49 43.45
C ASN A 235 4.23 31.85 42.79
#